data_AF-A0A660VWM1-F1
#
_entry.id   AF-A0A660VWM1-F1
#
_cell.length_a   1.000
_cell.length_b   1.000
_cell.length_c   1.000
_cell.angle_alpha   90.00
_cell.angle_beta   90.00
_cell.angle_gamma   90.00
#
_symmetry.space_group_name_H-M   'P 1'
#
loop_
_entity.id
_entity.type
_entity.pdbx_description
1 polymer ?
#
loop_
_entity_poly.entity_id
_entity_poly.type
_entity_poly.pdbx_seq_one_letter_code
_entity_poly.pdbx_strand_id
1 'polypeptide(L)'
;MLGAIGILFEQASSRGHLQENAWGPLPFELTIRNQVRASLSTLAAARALRAELLENQSAASRTALSAAEDSGIAGWVAGDARDPARTALLAELLLRHDLEVYQLAQSVDGEGLRFEPGAALWIPHRQPNGRLAHALFERRLEFPDDTFYDVSSWTLPLALGLPFAELNELPAGAAGARLSAAPVAAGSLQAATTQRTVAYAFAWGGLHAGRALQRLHAADIMASVATRPFTAHSADGSVEFEVGAIVVPSGVSSDPDALHEVMARVASEDGLDVLRLTSGHTPDGIDLGSPSMRPLKAPRVALVVGSGVSSYEAGEVWHHLDLRLELPVTLVEGDNLERLDLPSYTHLVLVDGASSAVSQSRVRDWVAQGGVLLSTRGSARWAARELFELELDDEQDDDGPDAGSGERSPAEHEPTSGDEPPSYGDYEARRAKTLVSGAIFAARVDSSHPLGFGLGPGPLALFRRGTTPLPRSEDPLAHPLTYLDQPLLSGYASDANVDKLAGTPAVMARRLGAGSVIMLADDPVFRGVWHGSARLLENALFFGAVIKDTRALTSAALEHDADAPEH
;
A
#
# COMPACT_ATOMS: atom_id res chain seq x y z
N MET A 1 17.36 -2.59 17.23
CA MET A 1 18.81 -2.86 17.20
C MET A 1 19.54 -1.54 17.07
N LEU A 2 20.00 -0.96 18.17
CA LEU A 2 20.67 0.35 18.17
C LEU A 2 22.17 0.14 18.41
N GLY A 3 23.01 0.75 17.57
CA GLY A 3 24.47 0.53 17.62
C GLY A 3 24.92 -0.87 17.21
N ALA A 4 24.12 -1.58 16.40
CA ALA A 4 24.52 -2.85 15.81
C ALA A 4 25.47 -2.63 14.63
N ILE A 5 26.40 -3.57 14.42
CA ILE A 5 27.19 -3.65 13.19
C ILE A 5 26.45 -4.60 12.24
N GLY A 6 26.04 -4.08 11.08
CA GLY A 6 25.46 -4.90 10.02
C GLY A 6 26.56 -5.73 9.37
N ILE A 7 26.52 -7.05 9.56
CA ILE A 7 27.40 -8.01 8.89
C ILE A 7 26.52 -9.04 8.22
N LEU A 8 26.63 -9.15 6.90
CA LEU A 8 25.91 -10.14 6.11
C LEU A 8 26.83 -11.34 5.85
N PHE A 9 26.42 -12.52 6.31
CA PHE A 9 27.05 -13.78 5.96
C PHE A 9 26.16 -14.49 4.94
N GLU A 10 26.55 -14.43 3.67
CA GLU A 10 25.82 -15.11 2.60
C GLU A 10 26.36 -16.52 2.35
N GLN A 11 25.44 -17.44 2.09
CA GLN A 11 25.71 -18.79 1.67
C GLN A 11 24.82 -19.08 0.46
N ALA A 12 25.39 -19.70 -0.58
CA ALA A 12 24.62 -20.11 -1.75
C ALA A 12 23.44 -21.01 -1.34
N SER A 13 22.29 -20.82 -1.98
CA SER A 13 21.11 -21.64 -1.73
C SER A 13 21.35 -23.07 -2.21
N SER A 14 20.95 -24.06 -1.41
CA SER A 14 21.04 -25.48 -1.75
C SER A 14 19.71 -26.08 -2.22
N ARG A 15 18.66 -25.26 -2.40
CA ARG A 15 17.25 -25.57 -2.81
C ARG A 15 16.94 -27.06 -3.04
N GLY A 16 17.00 -27.87 -1.98
CA GLY A 16 16.94 -29.34 -2.06
C GLY A 16 17.97 -30.02 -1.16
N HIS A 17 18.09 -31.36 -1.25
CA HIS A 17 19.05 -32.14 -0.45
C HIS A 17 20.50 -32.06 -0.97
N LEU A 18 20.66 -31.98 -2.29
CA LEU A 18 21.94 -31.83 -2.98
C LEU A 18 21.68 -31.07 -4.28
N GLN A 19 22.40 -29.98 -4.51
CA GLN A 19 22.25 -29.16 -5.70
C GLN A 19 23.60 -29.02 -6.41
N GLU A 20 23.63 -29.27 -7.71
CA GLU A 20 24.80 -28.94 -8.53
C GLU A 20 24.79 -27.45 -8.86
N ASN A 21 25.89 -26.75 -8.61
CA ASN A 21 26.08 -25.36 -9.04
C ASN A 21 27.36 -25.23 -9.89
N ALA A 22 27.67 -24.01 -10.36
CA ALA A 22 28.86 -23.76 -11.20
C ALA A 22 30.20 -24.17 -10.57
N TRP A 23 30.22 -24.41 -9.25
CA TRP A 23 31.39 -24.76 -8.45
C TRP A 23 31.34 -26.20 -7.91
N GLY A 24 30.34 -27.00 -8.32
CA GLY A 24 30.18 -28.39 -7.93
C GLY A 24 28.96 -28.65 -7.03
N PRO A 25 28.91 -29.84 -6.40
CA PRO A 25 27.80 -30.24 -5.55
C PRO A 25 27.75 -29.45 -4.23
N LEU A 26 26.59 -28.88 -3.92
CA LEU A 26 26.26 -28.17 -2.68
C LEU A 26 25.21 -28.97 -1.88
N PRO A 27 25.61 -29.74 -0.87
CA PRO A 27 24.67 -30.52 -0.06
C PRO A 27 23.99 -29.64 1.01
N PHE A 28 22.72 -29.92 1.31
CA PHE A 28 21.96 -29.15 2.30
C PHE A 28 22.58 -29.17 3.70
N GLU A 29 23.17 -30.30 4.09
CA GLU A 29 23.87 -30.44 5.37
C GLU A 29 25.02 -29.43 5.52
N LEU A 30 25.67 -29.04 4.42
CA LEU A 30 26.72 -28.02 4.43
C LEU A 30 26.14 -26.64 4.74
N THR A 31 25.00 -26.29 4.15
CA THR A 31 24.27 -25.05 4.44
C THR A 31 23.91 -24.97 5.92
N ILE A 32 23.35 -26.04 6.50
CA ILE A 32 23.03 -26.12 7.94
C ILE A 32 24.31 -25.95 8.78
N ARG A 33 25.36 -26.71 8.45
CA ARG A 33 26.63 -26.67 9.18
C ARG A 33 27.25 -25.27 9.16
N ASN A 34 27.24 -24.61 8.01
CA ASN A 34 27.78 -23.26 7.85
C ASN A 34 26.95 -22.25 8.65
N GLN A 35 25.61 -22.32 8.61
CA GLN A 35 24.74 -21.44 9.38
C GLN A 35 24.99 -21.56 10.90
N VAL A 36 25.10 -22.80 11.40
CA VAL A 36 25.40 -23.05 12.82
C VAL A 36 26.79 -22.53 13.17
N ARG A 37 27.80 -22.82 12.35
CA ARG A 37 29.17 -22.36 12.58
C ARG A 37 29.26 -20.83 12.59
N ALA A 38 28.67 -20.16 11.60
CA ALA A 38 28.65 -18.71 11.48
C ALA A 38 27.94 -18.07 12.67
N SER A 39 26.83 -18.66 13.13
CA SER A 39 26.10 -18.19 14.31
C SER A 39 26.95 -18.28 15.58
N LEU A 40 27.60 -19.43 15.82
CA LEU A 40 28.48 -19.63 16.98
C LEU A 40 29.73 -18.75 16.91
N SER A 41 30.35 -18.60 15.73
CA SER A 41 31.51 -17.72 15.56
C SER A 41 31.15 -16.25 15.76
N THR A 42 29.96 -15.83 15.31
CA THR A 42 29.46 -14.47 15.51
C THR A 42 29.25 -14.19 17.00
N LEU A 43 28.67 -15.13 17.76
CA LEU A 43 28.54 -15.01 19.22
C LEU A 43 29.89 -14.94 19.94
N ALA A 44 30.84 -15.78 19.52
CA ALA A 44 32.20 -15.76 20.06
C ALA A 44 32.92 -14.43 19.77
N ALA A 45 32.80 -13.92 18.54
CA ALA A 45 33.34 -12.63 18.13
C ALA A 45 32.69 -11.47 18.89
N ALA A 46 31.36 -11.46 19.04
CA ALA A 46 30.64 -10.44 19.79
C ALA A 46 31.08 -10.39 21.26
N ARG A 47 31.36 -11.55 21.87
CA ARG A 47 31.93 -11.62 23.22
C ARG A 47 33.36 -11.12 23.27
N ALA A 48 34.19 -11.51 22.30
CA ALA A 48 35.60 -11.13 22.24
C ALA A 48 35.78 -9.62 22.00
N LEU A 49 34.92 -9.01 21.18
CA LEU A 49 34.93 -7.59 20.81
C LEU A 49 33.97 -6.75 21.65
N ARG A 50 33.55 -7.23 22.83
CA ARG A 50 32.49 -6.59 23.62
C ARG A 50 32.81 -5.13 23.94
N ALA A 51 34.06 -4.81 24.27
CA ALA A 51 34.45 -3.45 24.65
C ALA A 51 34.38 -2.49 23.45
N GLU A 52 34.88 -2.93 22.29
CA GLU A 52 34.86 -2.19 21.04
C GLU A 52 33.44 -1.97 20.52
N LEU A 53 32.58 -2.99 20.60
CA LEU A 53 31.18 -2.90 20.20
C LEU A 53 30.40 -1.91 21.09
N LEU A 54 30.64 -1.93 22.40
CA LEU A 54 30.02 -0.99 23.33
C LEU A 54 30.52 0.44 23.12
N GLU A 55 31.82 0.63 22.85
CA GLU A 55 32.34 1.96 22.53
C GLU A 55 31.79 2.48 21.20
N ASN A 56 31.66 1.62 20.18
CA ASN A 56 31.04 1.98 18.91
C ASN A 56 29.58 2.45 19.13
N GLN A 57 28.78 1.66 19.85
CA GLN A 57 27.41 2.03 20.19
C GLN A 57 27.34 3.38 20.94
N SER A 58 28.18 3.57 21.96
CA SER A 58 28.28 4.81 22.74
C SER A 58 28.68 6.01 21.86
N ALA A 59 29.69 5.84 21.01
CA ALA A 59 30.16 6.86 20.08
C ALA A 59 29.10 7.22 19.03
N ALA A 60 28.37 6.23 18.49
CA ALA A 60 27.28 6.45 17.57
C ALA A 60 26.20 7.34 18.19
N SER A 61 25.79 7.08 19.44
CA SER A 61 24.81 7.91 20.14
C SER A 61 25.31 9.31 20.47
N ARG A 62 26.57 9.45 20.90
CA ARG A 62 27.15 10.79 21.18
C ARG A 62 27.25 11.63 19.92
N THR A 63 27.75 11.05 18.82
CA THR A 63 27.93 11.77 17.55
C THR A 63 26.61 12.04 16.82
N ALA A 64 25.55 11.28 17.10
CA ALA A 64 24.23 11.57 16.54
C ALA A 64 23.70 12.95 16.96
N LEU A 65 24.01 13.41 18.18
CA LEU A 65 23.59 14.73 18.65
C LEU A 65 24.24 15.86 17.86
N SER A 66 25.54 15.77 17.60
CA SER A 66 26.27 16.75 16.78
C SER A 66 25.87 16.68 15.30
N ALA A 67 25.70 15.46 14.77
CA ALA A 67 25.21 15.29 13.39
C ALA A 67 23.83 15.92 13.18
N ALA A 68 22.95 15.86 14.20
CA ALA A 68 21.67 16.54 14.15
C ALA A 68 21.82 18.07 14.11
N GLU A 69 22.72 18.65 14.91
CA GLU A 69 23.03 20.09 14.87
C GLU A 69 23.56 20.52 13.50
N ASP A 70 24.49 19.75 12.94
CA ASP A 70 25.14 20.04 11.65
C ASP A 70 24.16 19.94 10.46
N SER A 71 23.12 19.11 10.58
CA SER A 71 22.13 18.91 9.51
C SER A 71 21.21 20.10 9.26
N GLY A 72 21.01 20.98 10.25
CA GLY A 72 20.00 22.04 10.22
C GLY A 72 18.55 21.57 10.41
N ILE A 73 18.32 20.25 10.55
CA ILE A 73 17.00 19.65 10.75
C ILE A 73 16.72 19.53 12.25
N ALA A 74 15.68 20.21 12.74
CA ALA A 74 15.26 20.08 14.14
C ALA A 74 14.52 18.74 14.40
N GLY A 75 13.79 18.24 13.41
CA GLY A 75 13.04 16.99 13.49
C GLY A 75 11.85 16.96 12.54
N TRP A 76 10.92 16.06 12.83
CA TRP A 76 9.73 15.83 11.99
C TRP A 76 8.45 15.89 12.81
N VAL A 77 7.39 16.39 12.18
CA VAL A 77 6.02 16.29 12.70
C VAL A 77 5.23 15.35 11.79
N ALA A 78 4.49 14.41 12.35
CA ALA A 78 3.72 13.43 11.59
C ALA A 78 2.42 13.03 12.29
N GLY A 79 1.34 12.85 11.53
CA GLY A 79 0.07 12.37 12.03
C GLY A 79 -1.12 12.80 11.16
N ASP A 80 -2.25 12.13 11.37
CA ASP A 80 -3.52 12.43 10.71
C ASP A 80 -4.66 12.44 11.73
N ALA A 81 -5.42 13.53 11.79
CA ALA A 81 -6.60 13.63 12.64
C ALA A 81 -7.74 12.69 12.19
N ARG A 82 -7.72 12.27 10.93
CA ARG A 82 -8.73 11.37 10.34
C ARG A 82 -8.43 9.89 10.59
N ASP A 83 -7.20 9.56 10.98
CA ASP A 83 -6.77 8.18 11.23
C ASP A 83 -5.81 8.10 12.44
N PRO A 84 -6.33 8.29 13.67
CA PRO A 84 -5.51 8.22 14.87
C PRO A 84 -4.86 6.84 15.08
N ALA A 85 -5.44 5.76 14.53
CA ALA A 85 -4.88 4.41 14.60
C ALA A 85 -3.55 4.30 13.84
N ARG A 86 -3.43 4.96 12.70
CA ARG A 86 -2.18 5.01 11.93
C ARG A 86 -1.11 5.85 12.63
N THR A 87 -1.48 6.97 13.24
CA THR A 87 -0.58 7.75 14.10
C THR A 87 -0.11 6.94 15.31
N ALA A 88 -0.99 6.15 15.93
CA ALA A 88 -0.64 5.24 17.02
C ALA A 88 0.32 4.13 16.58
N LEU A 89 0.11 3.56 15.39
CA LEU A 89 1.03 2.58 14.79
C LEU A 89 2.43 3.18 14.56
N LEU A 90 2.51 4.41 14.05
CA LEU A 90 3.79 5.12 13.93
C LEU A 90 4.45 5.26 15.31
N ALA A 91 3.73 5.76 16.32
CA ALA A 91 4.25 5.87 17.68
C ALA A 91 4.76 4.53 18.23
N GLU A 92 4.02 3.44 18.02
CA GLU A 92 4.42 2.09 18.44
C GLU A 92 5.73 1.67 17.79
N LEU A 93 5.86 1.83 16.47
CA LEU A 93 7.07 1.50 15.73
C LEU A 93 8.26 2.32 16.21
N LEU A 94 8.10 3.63 16.40
CA LEU A 94 9.17 4.53 16.84
C LEU A 94 9.62 4.18 18.27
N LEU A 95 8.67 3.97 19.19
CA LEU A 95 8.98 3.61 20.58
C LEU A 95 9.63 2.23 20.70
N ARG A 96 9.24 1.27 19.86
CA ARG A 96 9.89 -0.06 19.77
C ARG A 96 11.36 0.03 19.34
N HIS A 97 11.74 1.13 18.68
CA HIS A 97 13.12 1.44 18.28
C HIS A 97 13.80 2.44 19.22
N ASP A 98 13.27 2.65 20.43
CA ASP A 98 13.75 3.59 21.45
C ASP A 98 13.95 5.02 20.91
N LEU A 99 13.07 5.46 20.00
CA LEU A 99 13.03 6.85 19.56
C LEU A 99 12.24 7.71 20.53
N GLU A 100 12.73 8.92 20.77
CA GLU A 100 12.04 9.94 21.54
C GLU A 100 10.91 10.53 20.68
N VAL A 101 9.68 10.46 21.20
CA VAL A 101 8.47 10.94 20.52
C VAL A 101 7.66 11.76 21.52
N TYR A 102 7.10 12.88 21.07
CA TYR A 102 6.37 13.82 21.90
C TYR A 102 5.00 14.08 21.29
N GLN A 103 4.01 14.30 22.16
CA GLN A 103 2.75 14.90 21.71
C GLN A 103 2.97 16.36 21.32
N LEU A 104 2.11 16.90 20.46
CA LEU A 104 2.02 18.34 20.25
C LEU A 104 1.20 19.00 21.37
N ALA A 105 1.69 20.12 21.90
CA ALA A 105 0.97 20.96 22.87
C ALA A 105 0.15 22.08 22.21
N GLN A 106 0.51 22.46 20.98
CA GLN A 106 -0.24 23.41 20.14
C GLN A 106 -0.07 23.02 18.67
N SER A 107 -0.88 23.61 17.78
CA SER A 107 -0.80 23.31 16.35
C SER A 107 0.56 23.72 15.78
N VAL A 108 1.06 22.94 14.81
CA VAL A 108 2.31 23.19 14.10
C VAL A 108 2.05 23.17 12.60
N ASP A 109 2.56 24.16 11.87
CA ASP A 109 2.51 24.19 10.42
C ASP A 109 3.87 23.75 9.85
N GLY A 110 3.87 22.95 8.78
CA GLY A 110 5.07 22.47 8.10
C GLY A 110 4.76 21.96 6.71
N GLU A 111 5.56 22.33 5.71
CA GLU A 111 5.38 21.92 4.30
C GLU A 111 3.95 22.16 3.75
N GLY A 112 3.27 23.22 4.20
CA GLY A 112 1.89 23.53 3.78
C GLY A 112 0.80 22.68 4.47
N LEU A 113 1.18 21.82 5.42
CA LEU A 113 0.29 21.03 6.25
C LEU A 113 0.18 21.64 7.65
N ARG A 114 -0.99 21.43 8.28
CA ARG A 114 -1.26 21.83 9.66
C ARG A 114 -1.49 20.59 10.52
N PHE A 115 -0.73 20.49 11.61
CA PHE A 115 -0.74 19.37 12.53
C PHE A 115 -1.35 19.81 13.86
N GLU A 116 -2.40 19.12 14.30
CA GLU A 116 -3.15 19.48 15.51
C GLU A 116 -2.70 18.69 16.74
N PRO A 117 -2.78 19.29 17.95
CA PRO A 117 -2.61 18.58 19.22
C PRO A 117 -3.51 17.35 19.32
N GLY A 118 -2.96 16.25 19.83
CA GLY A 118 -3.68 14.98 19.97
C GLY A 118 -3.79 14.15 18.68
N ALA A 119 -3.56 14.74 17.51
CA ALA A 119 -3.62 14.06 16.21
C ALA A 119 -2.24 13.81 15.57
N ALA A 120 -1.22 14.51 16.04
CA ALA A 120 0.13 14.43 15.50
C ALA A 120 1.22 14.37 16.59
N LEU A 121 2.39 13.90 16.15
CA LEU A 121 3.54 13.59 16.97
C LEU A 121 4.73 14.44 16.52
N TRP A 122 5.55 14.85 17.47
CA TRP A 122 6.85 15.47 17.25
C TRP A 122 7.97 14.45 17.49
N ILE A 123 8.88 14.33 16.52
CA ILE A 123 10.02 13.43 16.53
C ILE A 123 11.29 14.30 16.38
N PRO A 124 11.97 14.67 17.48
CA PRO A 124 13.17 15.49 17.41
C PRO A 124 14.31 14.74 16.72
N HIS A 125 15.08 15.41 15.87
CA HIS A 125 16.29 14.82 15.28
C HIS A 125 17.41 14.70 16.32
N ARG A 126 17.52 15.71 17.21
CA ARG A 126 18.54 15.76 18.27
C ARG A 126 18.22 14.82 19.43
N GLN A 127 18.49 13.54 19.24
CA GLN A 127 18.33 12.47 20.24
C GLN A 127 19.41 11.38 20.05
N PRO A 128 19.66 10.50 21.03
CA PRO A 128 20.70 9.45 20.93
C PRO A 128 20.58 8.54 19.69
N ASN A 129 19.36 8.35 19.20
CA ASN A 129 19.04 7.52 18.04
C ASN A 129 18.64 8.37 16.81
N GLY A 130 19.08 9.63 16.76
CA GLY A 130 18.70 10.60 15.73
C GLY A 130 18.98 10.16 14.30
N ARG A 131 20.08 9.40 14.08
CA ARG A 131 20.40 8.83 12.76
C ARG A 131 19.33 7.85 12.27
N LEU A 132 18.71 7.08 13.17
CA LEU A 132 17.62 6.18 12.81
C LEU A 132 16.34 6.98 12.54
N ALA A 133 16.03 8.01 13.34
CA ALA A 133 14.91 8.90 13.04
C ALA A 133 15.07 9.53 11.65
N HIS A 134 16.26 10.08 11.34
CA HIS A 134 16.59 10.60 10.02
C HIS A 134 16.38 9.56 8.92
N ALA A 135 16.94 8.35 9.07
CA ALA A 135 16.78 7.29 8.07
C ALA A 135 15.32 6.84 7.85
N LEU A 136 14.45 6.95 8.86
CA LEU A 136 13.03 6.59 8.75
C LEU A 136 12.18 7.70 8.12
N PHE A 137 12.61 8.96 8.18
CA PHE A 137 11.83 10.12 7.73
C PHE A 137 12.40 10.81 6.49
N GLU A 138 13.69 10.62 6.17
CA GLU A 138 14.34 11.31 5.06
C GLU A 138 13.68 10.97 3.71
N ARG A 139 13.60 11.98 2.85
CA ARG A 139 13.29 11.84 1.42
C ARG A 139 14.60 12.03 0.67
N ARG A 140 15.20 10.95 0.22
CA ARG A 140 16.49 10.99 -0.48
C ARG A 140 16.30 10.77 -1.97
N LEU A 141 16.78 11.72 -2.77
CA LEU A 141 16.74 11.63 -4.24
C LEU A 141 18.14 11.52 -4.85
N GLU A 142 19.18 11.92 -4.10
CA GLU A 142 20.57 11.93 -4.56
C GLU A 142 21.40 10.91 -3.80
N PHE A 143 22.23 10.17 -4.53
CA PHE A 143 23.07 9.11 -4.00
C PHE A 143 24.49 9.22 -4.58
N PRO A 144 25.55 9.00 -3.76
CA PRO A 144 26.92 8.95 -4.28
C PRO A 144 27.19 7.78 -5.23
N ASP A 145 26.45 6.69 -5.04
CA ASP A 145 26.45 5.48 -5.87
C ASP A 145 24.99 5.16 -6.17
N ASP A 146 24.66 5.04 -7.46
CA ASP A 146 23.32 4.81 -7.95
C ASP A 146 23.03 3.33 -8.28
N THR A 147 23.94 2.43 -7.91
CA THR A 147 23.74 0.98 -8.08
C THR A 147 22.96 0.38 -6.91
N PHE A 148 21.72 -0.07 -7.19
CA PHE A 148 20.83 -0.69 -6.20
C PHE A 148 20.43 -2.10 -6.61
N TYR A 149 20.65 -3.07 -5.72
CA TYR A 149 20.32 -4.48 -5.96
C TYR A 149 18.86 -4.86 -5.59
N ASP A 150 18.18 -4.08 -4.74
CA ASP A 150 16.84 -4.41 -4.22
C ASP A 150 15.94 -3.17 -4.00
N VAL A 151 16.26 -2.33 -3.01
CA VAL A 151 15.49 -1.12 -2.68
C VAL A 151 16.40 0.11 -2.51
N SER A 152 15.93 1.27 -2.92
CA SER A 152 16.62 2.57 -2.76
C SER A 152 15.97 3.50 -1.73
N SER A 153 14.77 3.17 -1.23
CA SER A 153 14.05 3.99 -0.24
C SER A 153 13.12 3.19 0.68
N TRP A 154 12.84 3.77 1.86
CA TRP A 154 11.99 3.22 2.91
C TRP A 154 11.39 4.30 3.83
N THR A 155 11.10 5.50 3.30
CA THR A 155 10.51 6.60 4.09
C THR A 155 9.20 6.16 4.77
N LEU A 156 9.25 5.99 6.09
CA LEU A 156 8.22 5.30 6.87
C LEU A 156 6.86 6.02 6.86
N PRO A 157 6.77 7.36 7.05
CA PRO A 157 5.49 8.05 6.95
C PRO A 157 4.81 7.90 5.59
N LEU A 158 5.58 7.84 4.50
CA LEU A 158 5.04 7.61 3.16
C LEU A 158 4.46 6.19 3.03
N ALA A 159 5.17 5.17 3.52
CA ALA A 159 4.68 3.79 3.54
C ALA A 159 3.40 3.64 4.39
N LEU A 160 3.32 4.35 5.52
CA LEU A 160 2.11 4.38 6.34
C LEU A 160 0.98 5.17 5.68
N GLY A 161 1.27 6.07 4.75
CA GLY A 161 0.32 7.03 4.19
C GLY A 161 -0.07 8.10 5.21
N LEU A 162 0.88 8.57 6.03
CA LEU A 162 0.68 9.65 7.00
C LEU A 162 1.17 10.99 6.45
N PRO A 163 0.42 12.08 6.66
CA PRO A 163 0.96 13.43 6.52
C PRO A 163 2.15 13.61 7.45
N PHE A 164 3.23 14.21 6.94
CA PHE A 164 4.40 14.58 7.73
C PHE A 164 5.16 15.74 7.10
N ALA A 165 5.92 16.46 7.93
CA ALA A 165 6.77 17.54 7.50
C ALA A 165 8.12 17.50 8.22
N GLU A 166 9.18 17.84 7.50
CA GLU A 166 10.48 18.15 8.08
C GLU A 166 10.50 19.60 8.57
N LEU A 167 11.01 19.82 9.78
CA LEU A 167 11.09 21.14 10.39
C LEU A 167 12.54 21.48 10.73
N ASN A 168 12.97 22.68 10.31
CA ASN A 168 14.25 23.26 10.70
C ASN A 168 14.20 23.87 12.11
N GLU A 169 13.01 24.20 12.59
CA GLU A 169 12.75 24.66 13.94
C GLU A 169 11.36 24.22 14.40
N LEU A 170 11.22 23.89 15.68
CA LEU A 170 9.92 23.66 16.29
C LEU A 170 9.44 24.94 16.98
N PRO A 171 8.20 25.40 16.76
CA PRO A 171 7.66 26.56 17.45
C PRO A 171 7.78 26.44 18.97
N ALA A 172 8.15 27.53 19.64
CA ALA A 172 8.36 27.53 21.08
C ALA A 172 7.12 27.06 21.84
N GLY A 173 7.29 26.06 22.70
CA GLY A 173 6.19 25.46 23.47
C GLY A 173 5.33 24.45 22.69
N ALA A 174 5.64 24.12 21.43
CA ALA A 174 4.86 23.14 20.67
C ALA A 174 5.16 21.68 21.05
N ALA A 175 6.34 21.39 21.58
CA ALA A 175 6.63 20.07 22.15
C ALA A 175 5.85 19.90 23.47
N GLY A 176 4.95 18.92 23.50
CA GLY A 176 4.20 18.51 24.69
C GLY A 176 4.92 17.41 25.46
N ALA A 177 4.13 16.52 26.07
CA ALA A 177 4.65 15.42 26.87
C ALA A 177 5.37 14.37 26.00
N ARG A 178 6.51 13.85 26.51
CA ARG A 178 7.18 12.68 25.92
C ARG A 178 6.32 11.43 26.11
N LEU A 179 6.17 10.65 25.06
CA LEU A 179 5.48 9.36 25.12
C LEU A 179 6.35 8.29 25.78
N SER A 180 5.76 7.52 26.69
CA SER A 180 6.36 6.32 27.29
C SER A 180 5.77 5.01 26.73
N ALA A 181 4.62 5.10 26.07
CA ALA A 181 3.93 4.01 25.38
C ALA A 181 3.17 4.59 24.19
N ALA A 182 2.86 3.73 23.21
CA ALA A 182 2.02 4.12 22.08
C ALA A 182 0.62 4.52 22.61
N PRO A 183 0.00 5.57 22.06
CA PRO A 183 -1.37 5.90 22.42
C PRO A 183 -2.30 4.76 22.01
N VAL A 184 -3.28 4.45 22.87
CA VAL A 184 -4.33 3.50 22.51
C VAL A 184 -5.28 4.21 21.56
N ALA A 185 -5.31 3.78 20.30
CA ALA A 185 -6.28 4.27 19.32
C ALA A 185 -7.62 3.55 19.49
N ALA A 186 -8.26 3.69 20.65
CA ALA A 186 -9.63 3.24 20.84
C ALA A 186 -10.58 4.25 20.19
N GLY A 187 -11.51 3.77 19.39
CA GLY A 187 -12.59 4.56 18.84
C GLY A 187 -13.70 4.73 19.87
N SER A 188 -14.73 5.47 19.50
CA SER A 188 -15.91 5.67 20.33
C SER A 188 -17.14 5.00 19.72
N LEU A 189 -18.00 4.45 20.58
CA LEU A 189 -19.36 4.09 20.18
C LEU A 189 -20.31 5.11 20.76
N GLN A 190 -21.05 5.82 19.91
CA GLN A 190 -22.00 6.84 20.35
C GLN A 190 -23.01 6.23 21.33
N ALA A 191 -23.23 6.91 22.45
CA ALA A 191 -24.10 6.45 23.52
C ALA A 191 -25.54 6.26 23.01
N ALA A 192 -26.24 5.27 23.56
CA ALA A 192 -27.65 5.08 23.27
C ALA A 192 -28.47 6.26 23.85
N THR A 193 -29.48 6.70 23.11
CA THR A 193 -30.42 7.74 23.57
C THR A 193 -31.85 7.20 23.58
N THR A 194 -32.82 8.05 23.93
CA THR A 194 -34.25 7.72 23.83
C THR A 194 -34.72 7.58 22.38
N GLN A 195 -33.94 8.06 21.41
CA GLN A 195 -34.24 7.92 19.99
C GLN A 195 -33.85 6.53 19.49
N ARG A 196 -34.70 5.95 18.64
CA ARG A 196 -34.42 4.65 18.02
C ARG A 196 -33.22 4.77 17.08
N THR A 197 -32.24 3.88 17.23
CA THR A 197 -31.17 3.71 16.24
C THR A 197 -31.73 3.03 14.98
N VAL A 198 -31.64 3.71 13.84
CA VAL A 198 -32.06 3.21 12.52
C VAL A 198 -30.91 2.52 11.80
N ALA A 199 -29.68 3.03 11.98
CA ALA A 199 -28.46 2.43 11.46
C ALA A 199 -27.26 2.81 12.34
N TYR A 200 -26.18 2.05 12.22
CA TYR A 200 -24.84 2.48 12.64
C TYR A 200 -24.05 2.96 11.42
N ALA A 201 -23.08 3.83 11.61
CA ALA A 201 -22.18 4.24 10.55
C ALA A 201 -20.77 4.54 11.06
N PHE A 202 -19.77 4.31 10.21
CA PHE A 202 -18.37 4.67 10.45
C PHE A 202 -17.65 5.08 9.15
N ALA A 203 -16.61 5.88 9.28
CA ALA A 203 -15.80 6.34 8.14
C ALA A 203 -14.87 5.23 7.63
N TRP A 204 -14.65 5.18 6.32
CA TRP A 204 -13.82 4.15 5.68
C TRP A 204 -12.31 4.45 5.70
N GLY A 205 -11.91 5.70 5.95
CA GLY A 205 -10.50 6.12 5.89
C GLY A 205 -9.61 5.54 6.99
N GLY A 206 -10.17 5.13 8.13
CA GLY A 206 -9.41 4.64 9.29
C GLY A 206 -8.70 3.31 9.03
N LEU A 207 -7.49 3.14 9.60
CA LEU A 207 -6.58 2.02 9.33
C LEU A 207 -7.24 0.63 9.35
N HIS A 208 -8.19 0.39 10.26
CA HIS A 208 -8.83 -0.92 10.44
C HIS A 208 -10.25 -1.02 9.89
N ALA A 209 -10.69 -0.08 9.04
CA ALA A 209 -12.04 -0.08 8.44
C ALA A 209 -12.35 -1.36 7.63
N GLY A 210 -11.36 -1.91 6.91
CA GLY A 210 -11.51 -3.18 6.21
C GLY A 210 -11.75 -4.37 7.15
N ARG A 211 -11.03 -4.43 8.27
CA ARG A 211 -11.22 -5.46 9.31
C ARG A 211 -12.58 -5.30 9.99
N ALA A 212 -13.01 -4.08 10.27
CA ALA A 212 -14.34 -3.81 10.82
C ALA A 212 -15.47 -4.29 9.89
N LEU A 213 -15.34 -4.05 8.58
CA LEU A 213 -16.29 -4.56 7.58
C LEU A 213 -16.24 -6.09 7.44
N GLN A 214 -15.05 -6.69 7.47
CA GLN A 214 -14.92 -8.15 7.52
C GLN A 214 -15.63 -8.72 8.75
N ARG A 215 -15.49 -8.09 9.92
CA ARG A 215 -16.10 -8.55 11.17
C ARG A 215 -17.62 -8.58 11.09
N LEU A 216 -18.21 -7.57 10.43
CA LEU A 216 -19.64 -7.53 10.13
C LEU A 216 -20.04 -8.70 9.22
N HIS A 217 -19.31 -8.94 8.14
CA HIS A 217 -19.57 -10.06 7.24
C HIS A 217 -19.43 -11.44 7.93
N ALA A 218 -18.44 -11.61 8.80
CA ALA A 218 -18.24 -12.84 9.56
C ALA A 218 -19.38 -13.11 10.55
N ALA A 219 -20.07 -12.05 10.99
CA ALA A 219 -21.28 -12.13 11.82
C ALA A 219 -22.58 -12.19 11.00
N ASP A 220 -22.51 -12.32 9.67
CA ASP A 220 -23.65 -12.29 8.74
C ASP A 220 -24.49 -10.99 8.83
N ILE A 221 -23.83 -9.89 9.20
CA ILE A 221 -24.45 -8.56 9.30
C ILE A 221 -24.29 -7.83 7.97
N MET A 222 -25.41 -7.37 7.41
CA MET A 222 -25.43 -6.62 6.16
C MET A 222 -24.90 -5.19 6.37
N ALA A 223 -23.94 -4.81 5.54
CA ALA A 223 -23.43 -3.44 5.46
C ALA A 223 -23.62 -2.87 4.04
N SER A 224 -23.66 -1.55 3.94
CA SER A 224 -23.70 -0.81 2.67
C SER A 224 -22.61 0.25 2.64
N VAL A 225 -22.13 0.57 1.44
CA VAL A 225 -21.23 1.70 1.20
C VAL A 225 -21.98 2.87 0.59
N ALA A 226 -21.72 4.08 1.08
CA ALA A 226 -22.20 5.32 0.48
C ALA A 226 -21.32 5.72 -0.72
N THR A 227 -21.86 5.73 -1.94
CA THR A 227 -21.11 6.15 -3.14
C THR A 227 -21.23 7.64 -3.44
N ARG A 228 -21.81 8.43 -2.52
CA ARG A 228 -21.87 9.89 -2.53
C ARG A 228 -21.83 10.39 -1.07
N PRO A 229 -21.31 11.60 -0.82
CA PRO A 229 -21.37 12.19 0.52
C PRO A 229 -22.82 12.43 0.95
N PHE A 230 -23.05 12.45 2.26
CA PHE A 230 -24.35 12.74 2.86
C PHE A 230 -24.20 13.25 4.29
N THR A 231 -25.23 13.94 4.78
CA THR A 231 -25.32 14.38 6.17
C THR A 231 -26.40 13.55 6.85
N ALA A 232 -26.09 12.94 8.00
CA ALA A 232 -27.04 12.11 8.73
C ALA A 232 -27.45 12.74 10.06
N HIS A 233 -28.66 12.43 10.52
CA HIS A 233 -29.06 12.72 11.90
C HIS A 233 -28.47 11.69 12.84
N SER A 234 -27.71 12.15 13.84
CA SER A 234 -27.23 11.37 14.97
C SER A 234 -27.87 11.85 16.28
N ALA A 235 -27.60 11.14 17.37
CA ALA A 235 -28.04 11.54 18.70
C ALA A 235 -27.52 12.91 19.15
N ASP A 236 -26.31 13.29 18.72
CA ASP A 236 -25.62 14.52 19.14
C ASP A 236 -25.79 15.67 18.12
N GLY A 237 -26.56 15.45 17.04
CA GLY A 237 -26.78 16.43 15.97
C GLY A 237 -26.54 15.85 14.58
N SER A 238 -26.42 16.73 13.59
CA SER A 238 -26.10 16.34 12.21
C SER A 238 -24.61 16.03 12.06
N VAL A 239 -24.28 14.95 11.36
CA VAL A 239 -22.89 14.54 11.08
C VAL A 239 -22.72 14.31 9.58
N GLU A 240 -21.64 14.83 9.02
CA GLU A 240 -21.28 14.66 7.61
C GLU A 240 -20.46 13.39 7.41
N PHE A 241 -20.74 12.67 6.32
CA PHE A 241 -20.01 11.49 5.90
C PHE A 241 -19.45 11.70 4.49
N GLU A 242 -18.16 11.42 4.35
CA GLU A 242 -17.50 11.37 3.05
C GLU A 242 -17.93 10.13 2.25
N VAL A 243 -17.60 10.14 0.96
CA VAL A 243 -17.78 8.97 0.10
C VAL A 243 -17.00 7.77 0.64
N GLY A 244 -17.60 6.59 0.55
CA GLY A 244 -17.04 5.35 1.07
C GLY A 244 -17.49 5.00 2.48
N ALA A 245 -18.19 5.90 3.20
CA ALA A 245 -18.70 5.60 4.54
C ALA A 245 -19.54 4.31 4.56
N ILE A 246 -19.36 3.51 5.62
CA ILE A 246 -20.06 2.25 5.82
C ILE A 246 -21.28 2.50 6.69
N VAL A 247 -22.43 2.04 6.23
CA VAL A 247 -23.71 2.14 6.93
C VAL A 247 -24.26 0.73 7.18
N VAL A 248 -24.64 0.47 8.42
CA VAL A 248 -25.12 -0.82 8.90
C VAL A 248 -26.56 -0.65 9.40
N PRO A 249 -27.58 -0.98 8.59
CA PRO A 249 -28.97 -0.82 8.98
C PRO A 249 -29.34 -1.70 10.18
N SER A 250 -29.92 -1.11 11.22
CA SER A 250 -30.29 -1.84 12.45
C SER A 250 -31.57 -2.68 12.32
N GLY A 251 -32.34 -2.49 11.24
CA GLY A 251 -33.63 -3.15 11.01
C GLY A 251 -33.61 -4.34 10.05
N VAL A 252 -32.45 -4.72 9.52
CA VAL A 252 -32.33 -5.76 8.48
C VAL A 252 -31.69 -7.01 9.07
N SER A 253 -32.50 -8.06 9.25
CA SER A 253 -32.15 -9.47 9.52
C SER A 253 -31.22 -9.80 10.71
N SER A 254 -30.67 -8.82 11.42
CA SER A 254 -29.72 -9.03 12.52
C SER A 254 -30.38 -8.83 13.87
N ASP A 255 -29.99 -9.64 14.86
CA ASP A 255 -30.34 -9.41 16.26
C ASP A 255 -29.77 -8.04 16.71
N PRO A 256 -30.59 -7.09 17.19
CA PRO A 256 -30.12 -5.76 17.60
C PRO A 256 -29.03 -5.80 18.68
N ASP A 257 -29.09 -6.76 19.60
CA ASP A 257 -28.09 -6.89 20.67
C ASP A 257 -26.76 -7.40 20.10
N ALA A 258 -26.79 -8.43 19.25
CA ALA A 258 -25.60 -8.92 18.55
C ALA A 258 -24.97 -7.86 17.64
N LEU A 259 -25.78 -7.08 16.91
CA LEU A 259 -25.30 -5.96 16.12
C LEU A 259 -24.61 -4.92 17.02
N HIS A 260 -25.22 -4.57 18.14
CA HIS A 260 -24.63 -3.62 19.07
C HIS A 260 -23.29 -4.11 19.63
N GLU A 261 -23.18 -5.39 19.98
CA GLU A 261 -21.93 -6.01 20.44
C GLU A 261 -20.84 -5.96 19.36
N VAL A 262 -21.18 -6.29 18.11
CA VAL A 262 -20.22 -6.20 16.99
C VAL A 262 -19.77 -4.76 16.80
N MET A 263 -20.68 -3.78 16.82
CA MET A 263 -20.33 -2.36 16.70
C MET A 263 -19.49 -1.86 17.88
N ALA A 264 -19.70 -2.37 19.10
CA ALA A 264 -18.88 -2.04 20.26
C ALA A 264 -17.45 -2.60 20.12
N ARG A 265 -17.30 -3.81 19.54
CA ARG A 265 -15.99 -4.37 19.20
C ARG A 265 -15.30 -3.57 18.09
N VAL A 266 -16.03 -3.14 17.07
CA VAL A 266 -15.49 -2.25 16.03
C VAL A 266 -14.92 -0.97 16.66
N ALA A 267 -15.64 -0.33 17.57
CA ALA A 267 -15.13 0.87 18.22
C ALA A 267 -13.88 0.60 19.09
N SER A 268 -13.94 -0.44 19.93
CA SER A 268 -12.89 -0.70 20.93
C SER A 268 -11.64 -1.42 20.39
N GLU A 269 -11.80 -2.38 19.47
CA GLU A 269 -10.71 -3.19 18.91
C GLU A 269 -10.19 -2.63 17.57
N ASP A 270 -11.05 -2.03 16.75
CA ASP A 270 -10.68 -1.51 15.42
C ASP A 270 -10.42 0.01 15.43
N GLY A 271 -10.64 0.68 16.57
CA GLY A 271 -10.26 2.08 16.74
C GLY A 271 -11.09 3.07 15.94
N LEU A 272 -12.31 2.69 15.54
CA LEU A 272 -13.19 3.50 14.69
C LEU A 272 -14.28 4.19 15.49
N ASP A 273 -14.56 5.44 15.16
CA ASP A 273 -15.74 6.13 15.69
C ASP A 273 -17.01 5.62 15.01
N VAL A 274 -17.85 4.98 15.81
CA VAL A 274 -19.12 4.40 15.39
C VAL A 274 -20.27 5.29 15.86
N LEU A 275 -21.01 5.80 14.89
CA LEU A 275 -22.14 6.70 15.11
C LEU A 275 -23.47 5.94 15.01
N ARG A 276 -24.45 6.40 15.79
CA ARG A 276 -25.83 5.92 15.75
C ARG A 276 -26.68 6.90 14.97
N LEU A 277 -27.19 6.47 13.83
CA LEU A 277 -28.08 7.26 13.00
C LEU A 277 -29.52 7.08 13.47
N THR A 278 -30.24 8.19 13.60
CA THR A 278 -31.59 8.22 14.21
C THR A 278 -32.71 8.38 13.18
N SER A 279 -32.36 8.63 11.92
CA SER A 279 -33.29 8.80 10.80
C SER A 279 -32.72 8.18 9.52
N GLY A 280 -33.61 7.63 8.68
CA GLY A 280 -33.26 7.22 7.31
C GLY A 280 -33.26 8.37 6.31
N HIS A 281 -33.89 9.50 6.67
CA HIS A 281 -33.86 10.74 5.89
C HIS A 281 -32.67 11.61 6.33
N THR A 282 -31.96 12.15 5.34
CA THR A 282 -30.73 12.95 5.51
C THR A 282 -30.99 14.44 5.27
N PRO A 283 -30.44 15.34 6.11
CA PRO A 283 -30.52 16.79 5.86
C PRO A 283 -29.94 17.25 4.52
N ASP A 284 -28.87 16.60 4.06
CA ASP A 284 -28.20 16.92 2.80
C ASP A 284 -27.59 15.65 2.17
N GLY A 285 -27.45 15.65 0.84
CA GLY A 285 -26.92 14.52 0.08
C GLY A 285 -27.92 13.37 -0.14
N ILE A 286 -27.44 12.13 -0.05
CA ILE A 286 -28.24 10.92 -0.33
C ILE A 286 -28.90 10.35 0.94
N ASP A 287 -30.17 9.98 0.85
CA ASP A 287 -30.85 9.26 1.94
C ASP A 287 -30.30 7.83 2.12
N LEU A 288 -30.49 7.24 3.31
CA LEU A 288 -30.03 5.87 3.60
C LEU A 288 -30.72 4.78 2.75
N GLY A 289 -31.88 5.09 2.16
CA GLY A 289 -32.59 4.22 1.22
C GLY A 289 -32.25 4.43 -0.26
N SER A 290 -31.31 5.33 -0.57
CA SER A 290 -30.94 5.68 -1.95
C SER A 290 -30.24 4.53 -2.67
N PRO A 291 -30.38 4.39 -4.01
CA PRO A 291 -29.55 3.47 -4.81
C PRO A 291 -28.04 3.74 -4.72
N SER A 292 -27.64 4.93 -4.25
CA SER A 292 -26.24 5.26 -3.95
C SER A 292 -25.73 4.67 -2.63
N MET A 293 -26.60 4.05 -1.83
CA MET A 293 -26.24 3.14 -0.73
C MET A 293 -26.17 1.73 -1.29
N ARG A 294 -24.96 1.27 -1.57
CA ARG A 294 -24.73 0.00 -2.27
C ARG A 294 -24.50 -1.11 -1.24
N PRO A 295 -25.32 -2.19 -1.23
CA PRO A 295 -25.11 -3.30 -0.32
C PRO A 295 -23.80 -4.01 -0.67
N LEU A 296 -23.07 -4.40 0.37
CA LEU A 296 -21.78 -5.09 0.26
C LEU A 296 -21.98 -6.59 0.49
N LYS A 297 -21.16 -7.38 -0.20
CA LYS A 297 -21.13 -8.83 -0.04
C LYS A 297 -19.78 -9.24 0.53
N ALA A 298 -19.78 -10.27 1.36
CA ALA A 298 -18.56 -10.87 1.89
C ALA A 298 -17.64 -11.35 0.75
N PRO A 299 -16.36 -10.92 0.71
CA PRO A 299 -15.39 -11.46 -0.24
C PRO A 299 -15.09 -12.94 0.06
N ARG A 300 -15.04 -13.76 -1.00
CA ARG A 300 -14.53 -15.14 -1.00
C ARG A 300 -13.36 -15.17 -1.96
N VAL A 301 -12.15 -15.19 -1.42
CA VAL A 301 -10.92 -14.91 -2.17
C VAL A 301 -10.15 -16.18 -2.49
N ALA A 302 -9.78 -16.36 -3.75
CA ALA A 302 -8.76 -17.29 -4.20
C ALA A 302 -7.48 -16.51 -4.57
N LEU A 303 -6.35 -16.85 -3.96
CA LEU A 303 -5.03 -16.31 -4.28
C LEU A 303 -4.21 -17.38 -5.00
N VAL A 304 -3.74 -17.07 -6.20
CA VAL A 304 -2.89 -18.00 -6.97
C VAL A 304 -1.48 -18.00 -6.41
N VAL A 305 -0.93 -19.19 -6.15
CA VAL A 305 0.40 -19.43 -5.60
C VAL A 305 1.12 -20.54 -6.38
N GLY A 306 2.36 -20.86 -6.00
CA GLY A 306 3.10 -22.00 -6.53
C GLY A 306 4.11 -21.61 -7.60
N SER A 307 4.38 -22.52 -8.53
CA SER A 307 5.42 -22.36 -9.55
C SER A 307 5.17 -21.13 -10.43
N GLY A 308 6.21 -20.35 -10.69
CA GLY A 308 6.14 -19.14 -11.53
C GLY A 308 5.50 -17.92 -10.87
N VAL A 309 4.97 -18.05 -9.66
CA VAL A 309 4.38 -16.96 -8.88
C VAL A 309 5.42 -16.33 -7.96
N SER A 310 5.42 -15.01 -7.83
CA SER A 310 6.22 -14.32 -6.83
C SER A 310 5.79 -14.74 -5.42
N SER A 311 6.63 -15.52 -4.73
CA SER A 311 6.35 -15.96 -3.35
C SER A 311 6.34 -14.80 -2.35
N TYR A 312 7.08 -13.72 -2.64
CA TYR A 312 7.10 -12.51 -1.83
C TYR A 312 5.73 -11.83 -1.89
N GLU A 313 5.24 -11.48 -3.08
CA GLU A 313 3.96 -10.76 -3.22
C GLU A 313 2.77 -11.63 -2.77
N ALA A 314 2.78 -12.93 -3.09
CA ALA A 314 1.75 -13.85 -2.61
C ALA A 314 1.74 -13.93 -1.06
N GLY A 315 2.93 -13.97 -0.44
CA GLY A 315 3.06 -13.98 1.02
C GLY A 315 2.58 -12.67 1.65
N GLU A 316 2.85 -11.54 1.02
CA GLU A 316 2.44 -10.21 1.47
C GLU A 316 0.92 -10.01 1.39
N VAL A 317 0.30 -10.40 0.27
CA VAL A 317 -1.17 -10.44 0.13
C VAL A 317 -1.78 -11.40 1.14
N TRP A 318 -1.27 -12.63 1.26
CA TRP A 318 -1.79 -13.60 2.22
C TRP A 318 -1.72 -13.04 3.66
N HIS A 319 -0.58 -12.49 4.05
CA HIS A 319 -0.42 -11.85 5.36
C HIS A 319 -1.43 -10.72 5.59
N HIS A 320 -1.67 -9.87 4.59
CA HIS A 320 -2.64 -8.78 4.72
C HIS A 320 -4.07 -9.31 4.91
N LEU A 321 -4.49 -10.29 4.09
CA LEU A 321 -5.82 -10.87 4.20
C LEU A 321 -6.00 -11.58 5.54
N ASP A 322 -5.05 -12.41 5.95
CA ASP A 322 -5.17 -13.26 7.14
C ASP A 322 -4.97 -12.48 8.44
N LEU A 323 -3.85 -11.75 8.58
CA LEU A 323 -3.50 -11.09 9.85
C LEU A 323 -4.03 -9.67 9.99
N ARG A 324 -4.25 -8.93 8.89
CA ARG A 324 -4.72 -7.53 8.97
C ARG A 324 -6.22 -7.42 8.82
N LEU A 325 -6.81 -8.18 7.90
CA LEU A 325 -8.26 -8.17 7.67
C LEU A 325 -9.02 -9.28 8.38
N GLU A 326 -8.31 -10.31 8.87
CA GLU A 326 -8.94 -11.55 9.39
C GLU A 326 -9.85 -12.24 8.36
N LEU A 327 -9.57 -12.02 7.06
CA LEU A 327 -10.34 -12.55 5.94
C LEU A 327 -9.77 -13.90 5.47
N PRO A 328 -10.55 -15.00 5.53
CA PRO A 328 -10.10 -16.29 5.02
C PRO A 328 -9.79 -16.24 3.52
N VAL A 329 -8.61 -16.75 3.15
CA VAL A 329 -8.17 -16.86 1.75
C VAL A 329 -7.89 -18.32 1.39
N THR A 330 -8.32 -18.74 0.21
CA THR A 330 -7.90 -20.03 -0.36
C THR A 330 -6.65 -19.82 -1.20
N LEU A 331 -5.54 -20.47 -0.81
CA LEU A 331 -4.33 -20.53 -1.63
C LEU A 331 -4.49 -21.64 -2.68
N VAL A 332 -4.31 -21.30 -3.96
CA VAL A 332 -4.53 -22.23 -5.08
C VAL A 332 -3.28 -22.28 -5.94
N GLU A 333 -2.68 -23.45 -6.06
CA GLU A 333 -1.60 -23.65 -7.02
C GLU A 333 -2.12 -23.61 -8.47
N GLY A 334 -1.33 -23.06 -9.38
CA GLY A 334 -1.66 -22.93 -10.80
C GLY A 334 -2.31 -24.16 -11.43
N ASP A 335 -1.65 -25.32 -11.32
CA ASP A 335 -2.12 -26.59 -11.88
C ASP A 335 -3.47 -27.05 -11.30
N ASN A 336 -3.82 -26.59 -10.10
CA ASN A 336 -5.09 -26.90 -9.46
C ASN A 336 -6.20 -25.91 -9.81
N LEU A 337 -5.86 -24.76 -10.40
CA LEU A 337 -6.83 -23.72 -10.71
C LEU A 337 -7.89 -24.25 -11.68
N GLU A 338 -7.52 -25.03 -12.71
CA GLU A 338 -8.45 -25.62 -13.68
C GLU A 338 -9.57 -26.46 -13.05
N ARG A 339 -9.25 -27.15 -11.94
CA ARG A 339 -10.18 -28.00 -11.21
C ARG A 339 -10.97 -27.28 -10.14
N LEU A 340 -10.58 -26.05 -9.80
CA LEU A 340 -11.27 -25.25 -8.80
C LEU A 340 -12.69 -24.91 -9.28
N ASP A 341 -13.67 -24.99 -8.39
CA ASP A 341 -15.00 -24.41 -8.65
C ASP A 341 -14.92 -22.89 -8.55
N LEU A 342 -14.40 -22.24 -9.59
CA LEU A 342 -14.17 -20.79 -9.61
C LEU A 342 -15.45 -19.95 -9.33
N PRO A 343 -16.66 -20.34 -9.79
CA PRO A 343 -17.92 -19.69 -9.41
C PRO A 343 -18.20 -19.62 -7.90
N SER A 344 -17.61 -20.49 -7.09
CA SER A 344 -17.71 -20.39 -5.63
C SER A 344 -16.94 -19.19 -5.06
N TYR A 345 -16.05 -18.56 -5.82
CA TYR A 345 -15.25 -17.42 -5.37
C TYR A 345 -15.79 -16.11 -5.96
N THR A 346 -15.75 -15.04 -5.17
CA THR A 346 -16.09 -13.70 -5.65
C THR A 346 -14.86 -12.96 -6.19
N HIS A 347 -13.67 -13.33 -5.71
CA HIS A 347 -12.40 -12.69 -6.08
C HIS A 347 -11.34 -13.71 -6.47
N LEU A 348 -10.56 -13.38 -7.49
CA LEU A 348 -9.33 -14.06 -7.89
C LEU A 348 -8.21 -13.03 -7.85
N VAL A 349 -7.15 -13.33 -7.11
CA VAL A 349 -5.97 -12.45 -6.98
C VAL A 349 -4.79 -13.08 -7.71
N LEU A 350 -4.25 -12.36 -8.70
CA LEU A 350 -3.09 -12.73 -9.48
C LEU A 350 -1.95 -11.74 -9.21
N VAL A 351 -1.05 -12.11 -8.30
CA VAL A 351 0.18 -11.33 -8.07
C VAL A 351 1.16 -11.51 -9.23
N ASP A 352 2.32 -10.87 -9.17
CA ASP A 352 3.30 -10.98 -10.24
C ASP A 352 3.70 -12.43 -10.56
N GLY A 353 3.85 -12.73 -11.85
CA GLY A 353 4.11 -14.07 -12.39
C GLY A 353 2.92 -15.05 -12.42
N ALA A 354 1.84 -14.78 -11.68
CA ALA A 354 0.70 -15.71 -11.56
C ALA A 354 -0.15 -15.87 -12.83
N SER A 355 -0.11 -14.90 -13.74
CA SER A 355 -0.85 -14.96 -15.01
C SER A 355 -0.46 -16.14 -15.92
N SER A 356 0.78 -16.63 -15.82
CA SER A 356 1.23 -17.81 -16.57
C SER A 356 0.50 -19.10 -16.18
N ALA A 357 -0.10 -19.12 -15.00
CA ALA A 357 -0.77 -20.27 -14.42
C ALA A 357 -2.27 -20.33 -14.69
N VAL A 358 -2.84 -19.35 -15.42
CA VAL A 358 -4.29 -19.23 -15.59
C VAL A 358 -4.73 -19.33 -17.05
N SER A 359 -5.89 -19.97 -17.26
CA SER A 359 -6.56 -19.96 -18.58
C SER A 359 -7.29 -18.64 -18.79
N GLN A 360 -6.85 -17.88 -19.81
CA GLN A 360 -7.44 -16.59 -20.20
C GLN A 360 -8.96 -16.67 -20.41
N SER A 361 -9.43 -17.63 -21.21
CA SER A 361 -10.86 -17.76 -21.52
C SER A 361 -11.68 -18.05 -20.27
N ARG A 362 -11.20 -18.92 -19.40
CA ARG A 362 -11.89 -19.28 -18.15
C ARG A 362 -11.96 -18.11 -17.18
N VAL A 363 -10.87 -17.35 -17.03
CA VAL A 363 -10.87 -16.13 -16.20
C VAL A 363 -11.82 -15.10 -16.81
N ARG A 364 -11.76 -14.86 -18.13
CA ARG A 364 -12.65 -13.93 -18.84
C ARG A 364 -14.13 -14.28 -18.61
N ASP A 365 -14.51 -15.55 -18.78
CA ASP A 365 -15.88 -16.02 -18.61
C ASP A 365 -16.38 -15.88 -17.16
N TRP A 366 -15.51 -16.16 -16.18
CA TRP A 366 -15.84 -16.00 -14.76
C TRP A 366 -16.00 -14.53 -14.38
N VAL A 367 -15.11 -13.64 -14.83
CA VAL A 367 -15.26 -12.19 -14.62
C VAL A 367 -16.55 -11.71 -15.30
N ALA A 368 -16.83 -12.14 -16.53
CA ALA A 368 -18.04 -11.76 -17.25
C ALA A 368 -19.34 -12.11 -16.48
N GLN A 369 -19.31 -13.14 -15.63
CA GLN A 369 -20.42 -13.58 -14.78
C GLN A 369 -20.51 -12.87 -13.42
N GLY A 370 -19.60 -11.94 -13.12
CA GLY A 370 -19.64 -11.15 -11.88
C GLY A 370 -18.42 -11.31 -10.97
N GLY A 371 -17.43 -12.12 -11.37
CA GLY A 371 -16.15 -12.22 -10.65
C GLY A 371 -15.37 -10.92 -10.65
N VAL A 372 -14.57 -10.70 -9.60
CA VAL A 372 -13.64 -9.57 -9.49
C VAL A 372 -12.21 -10.09 -9.61
N LEU A 373 -11.54 -9.77 -10.72
CA LEU A 373 -10.13 -10.07 -10.91
C LEU A 373 -9.30 -8.91 -10.37
N LEU A 374 -8.42 -9.20 -9.41
CA LEU A 374 -7.37 -8.29 -8.95
C LEU A 374 -6.02 -8.80 -9.44
N SER A 375 -5.24 -7.93 -10.08
CA SER A 375 -3.95 -8.28 -10.64
C SER A 375 -2.90 -7.20 -10.35
N THR A 376 -1.67 -7.61 -10.06
CA THR A 376 -0.53 -6.70 -9.84
C THR A 376 0.57 -6.91 -10.89
N ARG A 377 1.34 -5.86 -11.17
CA ARG A 377 2.57 -5.89 -11.98
C ARG A 377 2.42 -6.65 -13.32
N GLY A 378 3.21 -7.69 -13.57
CA GLY A 378 3.17 -8.47 -14.80
C GLY A 378 1.80 -9.11 -15.05
N SER A 379 1.13 -9.57 -13.98
CA SER A 379 -0.25 -10.09 -14.09
C SER A 379 -1.27 -9.00 -14.44
N ALA A 380 -1.02 -7.74 -14.02
CA ALA A 380 -1.84 -6.60 -14.41
C ALA A 380 -1.69 -6.25 -15.90
N ARG A 381 -0.45 -6.27 -16.42
CA ARG A 381 -0.20 -6.11 -17.86
C ARG A 381 -0.80 -7.24 -18.70
N TRP A 382 -0.69 -8.48 -18.22
CA TRP A 382 -1.38 -9.62 -18.82
C TRP A 382 -2.88 -9.38 -18.91
N ALA A 383 -3.53 -8.93 -17.82
CA ALA A 383 -4.97 -8.67 -17.83
C ALA A 383 -5.34 -7.55 -18.82
N ALA A 384 -4.53 -6.50 -18.91
CA ALA A 384 -4.75 -5.41 -19.86
C ALA A 384 -4.71 -5.89 -21.32
N ARG A 385 -3.69 -6.69 -21.69
CA ARG A 385 -3.53 -7.24 -23.04
C ARG A 385 -4.56 -8.33 -23.34
N GLU A 386 -4.66 -9.32 -22.47
CA GLU A 386 -5.43 -10.53 -22.75
C GLU A 386 -6.93 -10.37 -22.50
N LEU A 387 -7.38 -9.46 -21.64
CA LEU A 387 -8.82 -9.27 -21.37
C LEU A 387 -9.41 -8.07 -22.10
N PHE A 388 -8.57 -7.12 -22.54
CA PHE A 388 -9.03 -5.88 -23.16
C PHE A 388 -8.29 -5.48 -24.43
N GLU A 389 -7.31 -6.27 -24.90
CA GLU A 389 -6.58 -6.03 -26.15
C GLU A 389 -5.89 -4.65 -26.18
N LEU A 390 -5.48 -4.16 -25.00
CA LEU A 390 -4.75 -2.90 -24.91
C LEU A 390 -3.33 -3.10 -25.40
N GLU A 391 -2.87 -2.16 -26.24
CA GLU A 391 -1.50 -2.12 -26.73
C GLU A 391 -0.55 -1.90 -25.55
N LEU A 392 0.46 -2.77 -25.46
CA LEU A 392 1.54 -2.63 -24.50
C LEU A 392 2.73 -2.01 -25.22
N ASP A 393 3.37 -1.04 -24.58
CA ASP A 393 4.73 -0.68 -24.96
C ASP A 393 5.61 -1.90 -24.66
N ASP A 394 5.95 -2.65 -25.70
CA ASP A 394 6.74 -3.89 -25.64
C ASP A 394 8.23 -3.57 -25.47
N GLU A 395 8.59 -3.05 -24.30
CA GLU A 395 9.96 -3.11 -23.80
C GLU A 395 10.00 -4.17 -22.69
N GLN A 396 10.78 -5.23 -22.88
CA GLN A 396 10.93 -6.29 -21.89
C GLN A 396 11.62 -5.75 -20.62
N ASP A 397 11.06 -6.09 -19.45
CA ASP A 397 11.58 -5.72 -18.13
C ASP A 397 13.02 -6.23 -17.90
N ASP A 398 13.88 -5.36 -17.36
CA ASP A 398 15.04 -5.76 -16.55
C ASP A 398 14.58 -5.67 -15.08
N ASP A 399 13.73 -6.60 -14.64
CA ASP A 399 13.43 -6.71 -13.21
C ASP A 399 14.68 -7.27 -12.50
N GLY A 400 14.91 -6.85 -11.25
CA GLY A 400 16.09 -7.16 -10.44
C GLY A 400 16.42 -8.67 -10.29
N PRO A 401 17.44 -9.04 -9.49
CA PRO A 401 18.17 -10.32 -9.57
C PRO A 401 17.37 -11.62 -9.29
N ASP A 402 16.04 -11.57 -9.12
CA ASP A 402 15.17 -12.73 -8.90
C ASP A 402 14.44 -13.23 -10.17
N ALA A 403 14.66 -12.61 -11.33
CA ALA A 403 14.20 -13.13 -12.62
C ALA A 403 15.22 -14.10 -13.22
N GLY A 404 14.79 -15.34 -13.46
CA GLY A 404 15.60 -16.40 -14.09
C GLY A 404 16.18 -15.99 -15.44
N SER A 405 17.35 -16.52 -15.75
CA SER A 405 18.16 -16.28 -16.95
C SER A 405 17.36 -16.47 -18.26
N GLY A 406 16.80 -15.38 -18.79
CA GLY A 406 16.27 -15.27 -20.15
C GLY A 406 17.24 -14.49 -21.04
N GLU A 407 17.48 -14.99 -22.25
CA GLU A 407 18.36 -14.36 -23.25
C GLU A 407 17.79 -13.01 -23.71
N ARG A 408 18.65 -11.98 -23.71
CA ARG A 408 18.34 -10.59 -24.05
C ARG A 408 18.36 -10.36 -25.56
N SER A 409 17.43 -9.54 -26.07
CA SER A 409 17.61 -8.84 -27.34
C SER A 409 18.18 -7.43 -27.07
N PRO A 410 19.16 -6.92 -27.84
CA PRO A 410 19.73 -5.60 -27.60
C PRO A 410 18.73 -4.51 -28.00
N ALA A 411 18.49 -3.53 -27.13
CA ALA A 411 17.83 -2.30 -27.52
C ALA A 411 18.69 -1.55 -28.54
N GLU A 412 18.10 -1.19 -29.68
CA GLU A 412 18.72 -0.37 -30.72
C GLU A 412 18.86 1.07 -30.22
N HIS A 413 20.01 1.41 -29.64
CA HIS A 413 20.44 2.79 -29.52
C HIS A 413 21.17 3.16 -30.81
N GLU A 414 20.58 4.04 -31.63
CA GLU A 414 21.36 4.71 -32.68
C GLU A 414 22.42 5.59 -32.01
N PRO A 415 23.72 5.36 -32.27
CA PRO A 415 24.77 6.18 -31.67
C PRO A 415 24.68 7.60 -32.24
N THR A 416 24.47 8.59 -31.36
CA THR A 416 24.67 9.99 -31.69
C THR A 416 26.12 10.19 -32.13
N SER A 417 26.30 10.74 -33.33
CA SER A 417 27.61 10.96 -33.93
C SER A 417 28.45 11.92 -33.07
N GLY A 418 29.37 11.38 -32.26
CA GLY A 418 30.30 12.20 -31.48
C GLY A 418 30.84 11.55 -30.20
N ASP A 419 30.13 10.58 -29.61
CA ASP A 419 30.56 9.96 -28.35
C ASP A 419 31.42 8.72 -28.58
N GLU A 420 32.54 8.65 -27.85
CA GLU A 420 33.37 7.45 -27.79
C GLU A 420 32.53 6.29 -27.22
N PRO A 421 32.57 5.08 -27.80
CA PRO A 421 31.74 3.98 -27.33
C PRO A 421 32.06 3.66 -25.86
N PRO A 422 31.03 3.39 -25.04
CA PRO A 422 31.19 3.14 -23.61
C PRO A 422 32.11 1.94 -23.38
N SER A 423 32.90 1.99 -22.31
CA SER A 423 33.73 0.86 -21.92
C SER A 423 32.88 -0.23 -21.28
N TYR A 424 33.34 -1.49 -21.34
CA TYR A 424 32.66 -2.57 -20.62
C TYR A 424 32.61 -2.31 -19.10
N GLY A 425 33.56 -1.56 -18.55
CA GLY A 425 33.59 -1.17 -17.15
C GLY A 425 32.39 -0.30 -16.72
N ASP A 426 31.75 0.38 -17.67
CA ASP A 426 30.59 1.24 -17.42
C ASP A 426 29.26 0.46 -17.38
N TYR A 427 29.30 -0.86 -17.59
CA TYR A 427 28.10 -1.70 -17.71
C TYR A 427 27.17 -1.58 -16.50
N GLU A 428 27.68 -1.74 -15.28
CA GLU A 428 26.85 -1.72 -14.07
C GLU A 428 26.21 -0.34 -13.83
N ALA A 429 26.99 0.73 -13.98
CA ALA A 429 26.48 2.10 -13.85
C ALA A 429 25.43 2.43 -14.92
N ARG A 430 25.62 1.95 -16.15
CA ARG A 430 24.63 2.11 -17.23
C ARG A 430 23.38 1.27 -16.98
N ARG A 431 23.54 0.04 -16.48
CA ARG A 431 22.42 -0.85 -16.12
C ARG A 431 21.62 -0.28 -14.96
N ALA A 432 22.26 0.27 -13.92
CA ALA A 432 21.55 0.88 -12.80
C ALA A 432 20.57 1.98 -13.26
N LYS A 433 20.94 2.76 -14.28
CA LYS A 433 20.09 3.78 -14.88
C LYS A 433 18.87 3.24 -15.64
N THR A 434 18.91 1.98 -16.08
CA THR A 434 17.77 1.33 -16.75
C THR A 434 16.81 0.67 -15.76
N LEU A 435 17.13 0.67 -14.46
CA LEU A 435 16.36 0.01 -13.41
C LEU A 435 15.58 1.00 -12.55
N VAL A 436 14.52 0.50 -11.92
CA VAL A 436 13.90 1.10 -10.74
C VAL A 436 13.84 0.02 -9.65
N SER A 437 14.94 -0.09 -8.90
CA SER A 437 15.09 -1.05 -7.80
C SER A 437 14.47 -0.49 -6.52
N GLY A 438 13.15 -0.36 -6.50
CA GLY A 438 12.38 0.03 -5.31
C GLY A 438 12.53 1.51 -4.93
N ALA A 439 11.61 2.35 -5.38
CA ALA A 439 11.53 3.76 -5.07
C ALA A 439 10.08 4.16 -4.76
N ILE A 440 9.88 5.31 -4.13
CA ILE A 440 8.57 5.80 -3.70
C ILE A 440 8.06 6.80 -4.72
N PHE A 441 6.93 6.49 -5.35
CA PHE A 441 6.29 7.32 -6.37
C PHE A 441 4.95 7.87 -5.86
N ALA A 442 4.58 9.06 -6.28
CA ALA A 442 3.30 9.70 -5.97
C ALA A 442 2.31 9.48 -7.10
N ALA A 443 1.08 9.10 -6.74
CA ALA A 443 -0.04 9.04 -7.66
C ALA A 443 -1.21 9.92 -7.19
N ARG A 444 -1.80 10.65 -8.13
CA ARG A 444 -3.07 11.35 -7.92
C ARG A 444 -4.18 10.33 -7.77
N VAL A 445 -5.05 10.54 -6.79
CA VAL A 445 -6.21 9.69 -6.52
C VAL A 445 -7.49 10.38 -7.01
N ASP A 446 -8.33 9.66 -7.75
CA ASP A 446 -9.74 10.01 -7.93
C ASP A 446 -10.57 9.46 -6.76
N SER A 447 -10.83 10.30 -5.76
CA SER A 447 -11.60 9.93 -4.56
C SER A 447 -13.08 9.61 -4.84
N SER A 448 -13.60 9.94 -6.03
CA SER A 448 -14.97 9.60 -6.44
C SER A 448 -15.09 8.18 -6.99
N HIS A 449 -13.98 7.58 -7.43
CA HIS A 449 -13.94 6.20 -7.87
C HIS A 449 -13.93 5.24 -6.67
N PRO A 450 -14.58 4.06 -6.71
CA PRO A 450 -14.60 3.13 -5.57
C PRO A 450 -13.22 2.70 -5.05
N LEU A 451 -12.20 2.68 -5.91
CA LEU A 451 -10.80 2.43 -5.52
C LEU A 451 -10.13 3.62 -4.81
N GLY A 452 -10.69 4.83 -4.92
CA GLY A 452 -10.25 6.05 -4.24
C GLY A 452 -10.85 6.27 -2.86
N PHE A 453 -11.86 5.48 -2.47
CA PHE A 453 -12.58 5.67 -1.20
C PHE A 453 -11.62 5.55 0.00
N GLY A 454 -11.69 6.52 0.93
CA GLY A 454 -10.88 6.53 2.15
C GLY A 454 -9.38 6.82 1.98
N LEU A 455 -8.90 7.13 0.77
CA LEU A 455 -7.49 7.49 0.52
C LEU A 455 -7.18 8.98 0.78
N GLY A 456 -8.21 9.80 0.99
CA GLY A 456 -8.07 11.25 1.19
C GLY A 456 -7.81 12.02 -0.11
N PRO A 457 -7.71 13.36 -0.04
CA PRO A 457 -7.59 14.23 -1.22
C PRO A 457 -6.16 14.43 -1.73
N GLY A 458 -5.14 14.02 -0.97
CA GLY A 458 -3.74 14.17 -1.33
C GLY A 458 -3.25 13.05 -2.28
N PRO A 459 -2.03 13.19 -2.84
CA PRO A 459 -1.41 12.11 -3.58
C PRO A 459 -1.12 10.91 -2.67
N LEU A 460 -1.25 9.70 -3.21
CA LEU A 460 -0.90 8.46 -2.55
C LEU A 460 0.54 8.08 -2.90
N ALA A 461 1.34 7.72 -1.89
CA ALA A 461 2.65 7.12 -2.09
C ALA A 461 2.50 5.64 -2.45
N LEU A 462 3.20 5.21 -3.50
CA LEU A 462 3.25 3.85 -4.01
C LEU A 462 4.70 3.37 -4.07
N PHE A 463 4.93 2.09 -3.79
CA PHE A 463 6.26 1.50 -3.90
C PHE A 463 6.49 0.94 -5.30
N ARG A 464 7.26 1.69 -6.10
CA ARG A 464 7.55 1.34 -7.47
C ARG A 464 8.74 0.40 -7.56
N ARG A 465 8.55 -0.75 -8.19
CA ARG A 465 9.63 -1.61 -8.68
C ARG A 465 9.48 -1.80 -10.18
N GLY A 466 10.57 -1.75 -10.94
CA GLY A 466 10.52 -1.89 -12.39
C GLY A 466 10.07 -0.63 -13.14
N THR A 467 10.28 -0.64 -14.45
CA THR A 467 10.18 0.57 -15.30
C THR A 467 8.94 0.60 -16.18
N THR A 468 8.16 -0.48 -16.17
CA THR A 468 7.16 -0.72 -17.19
C THR A 468 5.76 -0.26 -16.75
N PRO A 469 5.17 0.76 -17.39
CA PRO A 469 3.86 1.29 -16.99
C PRO A 469 2.72 0.33 -17.34
N LEU A 470 1.54 0.58 -16.77
CA LEU A 470 0.30 0.05 -17.33
C LEU A 470 -0.02 0.78 -18.63
N PRO A 471 -0.65 0.10 -19.61
CA PRO A 471 -1.06 0.76 -20.84
C PRO A 471 -2.10 1.85 -20.56
N ARG A 472 -2.21 2.82 -21.47
CA ARG A 472 -3.26 3.84 -21.40
C ARG A 472 -4.55 3.29 -22.02
N SER A 473 -5.67 3.59 -21.39
CA SER A 473 -7.01 3.40 -21.96
C SER A 473 -7.53 4.71 -22.56
N GLU A 474 -8.27 4.63 -23.66
CA GLU A 474 -9.03 5.76 -24.20
C GLU A 474 -10.15 6.22 -23.26
N ASP A 475 -10.60 5.35 -22.36
CA ASP A 475 -11.54 5.69 -21.29
C ASP A 475 -10.80 6.38 -20.14
N PRO A 476 -10.96 7.71 -19.95
CA PRO A 476 -10.27 8.44 -18.89
C PRO A 476 -10.76 8.04 -17.48
N LEU A 477 -11.97 7.48 -17.35
CA LEU A 477 -12.52 7.03 -16.08
C LEU A 477 -12.00 5.64 -15.67
N ALA A 478 -11.26 4.97 -16.55
CA ALA A 478 -10.63 3.69 -16.25
C ALA A 478 -9.37 3.82 -15.38
N HIS A 479 -8.88 5.05 -15.13
CA HIS A 479 -7.62 5.32 -14.40
C HIS A 479 -7.86 6.00 -13.05
N PRO A 480 -8.33 5.26 -12.02
CA PRO A 480 -8.59 5.85 -10.71
C PRO A 480 -7.34 6.40 -10.03
N LEU A 481 -6.15 5.89 -10.37
CA LEU A 481 -4.88 6.46 -9.94
C LEU A 481 -3.94 6.65 -11.12
N THR A 482 -3.29 7.80 -11.18
CA THR A 482 -2.31 8.17 -12.20
C THR A 482 -1.07 8.73 -11.50
N TYR A 483 0.13 8.30 -11.88
CA TYR A 483 1.34 8.93 -11.35
C TYR A 483 1.35 10.42 -11.66
N LEU A 484 1.91 11.23 -10.75
CA LEU A 484 2.07 12.67 -10.98
C LEU A 484 3.05 12.95 -12.12
N ASP A 485 3.08 14.21 -12.58
CA ASP A 485 4.06 14.66 -13.57
C ASP A 485 5.49 14.64 -13.02
N GLN A 486 5.64 14.88 -11.71
CA GLN A 486 6.89 14.68 -10.95
C GLN A 486 6.63 13.62 -9.88
N PRO A 487 6.66 12.33 -10.24
CA PRO A 487 6.15 11.29 -9.35
C PRO A 487 7.17 10.85 -8.29
N LEU A 488 8.48 11.02 -8.48
CA LEU A 488 9.48 10.49 -7.54
C LEU A 488 9.48 11.28 -6.21
N LEU A 489 9.09 10.62 -5.12
CA LEU A 489 9.08 11.19 -3.76
C LEU A 489 10.35 10.89 -2.97
N SER A 490 10.92 9.69 -3.15
CA SER A 490 12.10 9.21 -2.41
C SER A 490 12.66 7.96 -3.10
N GLY A 491 13.98 7.79 -3.08
CA GLY A 491 14.68 6.72 -3.78
C GLY A 491 15.28 7.18 -5.10
N TYR A 492 15.93 6.24 -5.78
CA TYR A 492 16.58 6.48 -7.06
C TYR A 492 15.73 5.93 -8.21
N ALA A 493 15.54 6.78 -9.21
CA ALA A 493 15.14 6.42 -10.55
C ALA A 493 15.82 7.42 -11.51
N SER A 494 16.32 6.96 -12.65
CA SER A 494 16.87 7.85 -13.66
C SER A 494 15.80 8.80 -14.21
N ASP A 495 16.20 9.99 -14.66
CA ASP A 495 15.26 10.96 -15.26
C ASP A 495 14.42 10.33 -16.38
N ALA A 496 15.03 9.50 -17.22
CA ALA A 496 14.33 8.77 -18.28
C ALA A 496 13.23 7.82 -17.73
N ASN A 497 13.50 7.13 -16.62
CA ASN A 497 12.51 6.28 -15.97
C ASN A 497 11.42 7.08 -15.25
N VAL A 498 11.76 8.23 -14.66
CA VAL A 498 10.78 9.16 -14.07
C VAL A 498 9.84 9.68 -15.15
N ASP A 499 10.38 10.16 -16.27
CA ASP A 499 9.63 10.67 -17.42
C ASP A 499 8.75 9.58 -18.06
N LYS A 500 9.27 8.35 -18.18
CA LYS A 500 8.52 7.19 -18.69
C LYS A 500 7.29 6.86 -17.84
N LEU A 501 7.38 7.03 -16.52
CA LEU A 501 6.29 6.70 -15.59
C LEU A 501 5.35 7.88 -15.33
N ALA A 502 5.81 9.11 -15.50
CA ALA A 502 5.04 10.32 -15.26
C ALA A 502 3.72 10.32 -16.05
N GLY A 503 2.61 10.63 -15.35
CA GLY A 503 1.29 10.69 -15.95
C GLY A 503 0.73 9.35 -16.48
N THR A 504 1.40 8.22 -16.25
CA THR A 504 0.89 6.89 -16.63
C THR A 504 -0.06 6.33 -15.56
N PRO A 505 -0.97 5.40 -15.91
CA PRO A 505 -1.87 4.79 -14.94
C PRO A 505 -1.09 3.97 -13.90
N ALA A 506 -1.29 4.29 -12.61
CA ALA A 506 -0.80 3.47 -11.51
C ALA A 506 -1.82 2.38 -11.15
N VAL A 507 -3.11 2.67 -11.34
CA VAL A 507 -4.20 1.71 -11.20
C VAL A 507 -5.16 1.89 -12.37
N MET A 508 -5.56 0.78 -12.97
CA MET A 508 -6.63 0.71 -13.96
C MET A 508 -7.77 -0.18 -13.46
N ALA A 509 -9.02 0.22 -13.68
CA ALA A 509 -10.19 -0.56 -13.34
C ALA A 509 -11.23 -0.51 -14.45
N ARG A 510 -11.69 -1.68 -14.92
CA ARG A 510 -12.66 -1.79 -16.02
C ARG A 510 -13.68 -2.87 -15.76
N ARG A 511 -14.89 -2.70 -16.30
CA ARG A 511 -15.93 -3.74 -16.28
C ARG A 511 -15.71 -4.72 -17.43
N LEU A 512 -15.91 -5.99 -17.15
CA LEU A 512 -15.98 -7.06 -18.14
C LEU A 512 -17.23 -7.87 -17.81
N GLY A 513 -18.25 -7.77 -18.66
CA GLY A 513 -19.59 -8.29 -18.36
C GLY A 513 -20.15 -7.71 -17.05
N ALA A 514 -20.57 -8.59 -16.14
CA ALA A 514 -21.10 -8.23 -14.83
C ALA A 514 -20.02 -8.03 -13.75
N GLY A 515 -18.78 -8.41 -14.02
CA GLY A 515 -17.65 -8.32 -13.09
C GLY A 515 -16.70 -7.17 -13.40
N SER A 516 -15.57 -7.15 -12.70
CA SER A 516 -14.55 -6.10 -12.83
C SER A 516 -13.14 -6.69 -12.88
N VAL A 517 -12.27 -6.01 -13.61
CA VAL A 517 -10.84 -6.28 -13.69
C VAL A 517 -10.12 -5.06 -13.14
N ILE A 518 -9.32 -5.28 -12.10
CA ILE A 518 -8.55 -4.27 -11.37
C ILE A 518 -7.07 -4.62 -11.53
N MET A 519 -6.31 -3.66 -12.04
CA MET A 519 -4.92 -3.81 -12.49
C MET A 519 -4.08 -2.76 -11.77
N LEU A 520 -3.13 -3.20 -10.94
CA LEU A 520 -2.23 -2.32 -10.20
C LEU A 520 -0.82 -2.45 -10.80
N ALA A 521 -0.19 -1.30 -11.10
CA ALA A 521 1.17 -1.27 -11.60
C ALA A 521 2.20 -1.71 -10.54
N ASP A 522 1.85 -1.53 -9.27
CA ASP A 522 2.69 -1.79 -8.10
C ASP A 522 2.05 -2.81 -7.15
N ASP A 523 2.86 -3.34 -6.23
CA ASP A 523 2.37 -4.13 -5.10
C ASP A 523 1.80 -3.19 -4.01
N PRO A 524 0.48 -3.21 -3.73
CA PRO A 524 -0.12 -2.31 -2.75
C PRO A 524 0.26 -2.63 -1.30
N VAL A 525 0.79 -3.82 -1.01
CA VAL A 525 1.06 -4.32 0.34
C VAL A 525 2.53 -4.71 0.54
N PHE A 526 3.43 -4.12 -0.25
CA PHE A 526 4.85 -4.45 -0.27
C PHE A 526 5.44 -4.66 1.14
N ARG A 527 6.07 -5.81 1.38
CA ARG A 527 6.66 -6.25 2.66
C ARG A 527 5.76 -6.16 3.90
N GLY A 528 4.44 -6.00 3.73
CA GLY A 528 3.48 -5.86 4.82
C GLY A 528 3.60 -4.58 5.65
N VAL A 529 4.31 -3.56 5.15
CA VAL A 529 4.52 -2.26 5.85
C VAL A 529 3.86 -1.07 5.14
N TRP A 530 3.37 -1.27 3.92
CA TRP A 530 2.76 -0.25 3.07
C TRP A 530 1.28 -0.03 3.37
N HIS A 531 0.98 0.40 4.59
CA HIS A 531 -0.39 0.61 5.07
C HIS A 531 -1.17 1.69 4.30
N GLY A 532 -0.48 2.67 3.72
CA GLY A 532 -1.12 3.70 2.90
C GLY A 532 -1.74 3.11 1.63
N SER A 533 -0.93 2.41 0.83
CA SER A 533 -1.38 1.79 -0.42
C SER A 533 -2.17 0.51 -0.21
N ALA A 534 -2.07 -0.16 0.95
CA ALA A 534 -2.85 -1.36 1.27
C ALA A 534 -4.37 -1.14 1.17
N ARG A 535 -4.83 0.10 1.38
CA ARG A 535 -6.23 0.50 1.16
C ARG A 535 -6.72 0.20 -0.26
N LEU A 536 -5.84 0.20 -1.28
CA LEU A 536 -6.20 -0.18 -2.65
C LEU A 536 -6.61 -1.65 -2.75
N LEU A 537 -5.88 -2.55 -2.08
CA LEU A 537 -6.24 -3.97 -1.99
C LEU A 537 -7.60 -4.12 -1.30
N GLU A 538 -7.83 -3.41 -0.20
CA GLU A 538 -9.10 -3.43 0.53
C GLU A 538 -10.26 -2.90 -0.32
N ASN A 539 -10.06 -1.77 -1.01
CA ASN A 539 -11.07 -1.21 -1.89
C ASN A 539 -11.39 -2.14 -3.07
N ALA A 540 -10.38 -2.84 -3.61
CA ALA A 540 -10.59 -3.82 -4.66
C ALA A 540 -11.47 -4.99 -4.19
N LEU A 541 -11.22 -5.50 -2.97
CA LEU A 541 -11.95 -6.62 -2.37
C LEU A 541 -13.39 -6.27 -1.98
N PHE A 542 -13.59 -5.11 -1.36
CA PHE A 542 -14.91 -4.74 -0.84
C PHE A 542 -15.76 -3.95 -1.83
N PHE A 543 -15.13 -3.18 -2.73
CA PHE A 543 -15.83 -2.27 -3.64
C PHE A 543 -15.65 -2.59 -5.13
N GLY A 544 -14.91 -3.66 -5.48
CA GLY A 544 -14.72 -4.07 -6.88
C GLY A 544 -16.04 -4.31 -7.62
N ALA A 545 -17.08 -4.83 -6.94
CA ALA A 545 -18.41 -5.05 -7.50
C ALA A 545 -19.27 -3.76 -7.61
N VAL A 546 -18.84 -2.66 -7.00
CA VAL A 546 -19.53 -1.36 -7.01
C VAL A 546 -19.08 -0.49 -8.19
N ILE A 547 -17.92 -0.80 -8.79
CA ILE A 547 -17.38 -0.14 -9.99
C ILE A 547 -18.42 -0.14 -11.11
N LYS A 548 -18.62 1.02 -11.72
CA LYS A 548 -19.62 1.24 -12.79
C LYS A 548 -19.01 0.95 -14.16
N ASP A 549 -19.87 0.62 -15.12
CA ASP A 549 -19.46 0.50 -16.52
C ASP A 549 -19.43 1.89 -17.17
N THR A 550 -18.26 2.28 -17.66
CA THR A 550 -17.97 3.59 -18.25
C THR A 550 -17.88 3.54 -19.78
N ARG A 551 -17.95 2.35 -20.39
CA ARG A 551 -17.80 2.14 -21.85
C ARG A 551 -18.86 2.85 -22.71
N ALA A 552 -20.03 3.14 -22.14
CA ALA A 552 -21.08 3.87 -22.84
C ALA A 552 -20.73 5.35 -23.09
N LEU A 553 -19.79 5.92 -22.33
CA LEU A 553 -19.39 7.32 -22.44
C LEU A 553 -18.36 7.54 -23.56
N THR A 554 -17.50 6.56 -23.83
CA THR A 554 -16.50 6.64 -24.92
C THR A 554 -17.12 6.40 -26.30
N SER A 555 -18.17 5.59 -26.39
CA SER A 555 -18.89 5.34 -27.65
C SER A 555 -19.81 6.50 -28.06
N ALA A 556 -20.44 7.19 -27.10
CA ALA A 556 -21.34 8.32 -27.38
C ALA A 556 -20.60 9.66 -27.63
N ALA A 557 -19.40 9.85 -27.08
CA ALA A 557 -18.60 11.06 -27.31
C ALA A 557 -18.11 11.18 -28.76
N LEU A 558 -17.91 10.06 -29.46
CA LEU A 558 -17.50 10.04 -30.87
C LEU A 558 -18.64 10.36 -31.85
N GLU A 559 -19.91 10.21 -31.44
CA GLU A 559 -21.06 10.53 -32.32
C GLU A 559 -21.55 11.98 -32.15
N HIS A 560 -21.29 12.64 -31.02
CA HIS A 560 -21.81 14.00 -30.76
C HIS A 560 -20.89 15.13 -31.25
N ASP A 561 -19.58 14.90 -31.37
CA ASP A 561 -18.63 15.90 -31.89
C ASP A 561 -18.53 15.90 -33.42
N ALA A 562 -19.13 14.93 -34.12
CA ALA A 562 -19.16 14.88 -35.58
C ALA A 562 -20.25 15.77 -36.23
N ASP A 563 -21.17 16.34 -35.42
CA ASP A 563 -22.37 17.03 -35.91
C ASP A 563 -22.54 18.46 -35.38
N ALA A 564 -21.49 19.07 -34.83
CA ALA A 564 -21.50 20.49 -34.48
C ALA A 564 -21.15 21.35 -35.73
N PRO A 565 -22.06 22.16 -36.28
CA PRO A 565 -21.73 23.06 -37.38
C PRO A 565 -20.83 24.18 -36.87
N GLU A 566 -19.70 24.39 -37.55
CA GLU A 566 -18.83 25.56 -37.36
C GLU A 566 -19.64 26.86 -37.46
N HIS A 567 -19.71 27.61 -36.35
CA HIS A 567 -20.14 29.00 -36.33
C HIS A 567 -19.29 29.85 -35.40
#